data_AF-A0A963RP51-F1
#
_entry.id   AF-A0A963RP51-F1
#
_cell.length_a   1.000
_cell.length_b   1.000
_cell.length_c   1.000
_cell.angle_alpha   90.00
_cell.angle_beta   90.00
_cell.angle_gamma   90.00
#
_symmetry.space_group_name_H-M   'P 1'
#
loop_
_entity.id
_entity.type
_entity.pdbx_description
1 polymer ?
#
loop_
_entity_poly.entity_id
_entity_poly.type
_entity_poly.pdbx_seq_one_letter_code
_entity_poly.pdbx_strand_id
1 'polypeptide(L)'
;MRSNGLLKWLMIPVAILVLFVGIRLFSGGGSTAPPAADNGAQLTPEEMKALGIEGDTPRDTVATLVAQVKQLRTELQTALSDNKSQREENQRLRQRENSIDQRINSALESERSNLRRDQEQAASARQQTEGLLADLQRRLDSIGGRGGGHADLPVGLGLQGGDEAGMEGGVRWVEPDDAKPAEGRNGGRGASGGMSFPTSFGPAQSTLETTAETVANAGAQVAGVKTAKPVYTVPTNSTLMGSVAMTALIGRVPIDGTVNDPYPFKVLVGPDNLTANGIDIPDVAGAVFSGTASGDWTLSCVRGQVRSITFVFNDGTIRTIPEDREGNQQNNQQRDGLGWISDPHGIPCVSGERRSNAQ
;
A
#
# COMPACT_ATOMS: atom_id res chain seq x y z
N MET A 1 38.61 11.45 25.07
CA MET A 1 38.36 12.33 23.91
C MET A 1 37.27 11.67 23.07
N ARG A 2 36.05 12.23 23.07
CA ARG A 2 34.88 11.64 22.40
C ARG A 2 35.05 11.78 20.89
N SER A 3 34.94 10.68 20.16
CA SER A 3 35.04 10.65 18.70
C SER A 3 33.77 11.23 18.08
N ASN A 4 33.92 12.29 17.28
CA ASN A 4 32.82 12.94 16.58
C ASN A 4 32.36 12.04 15.42
N GLY A 5 31.18 11.41 15.56
CA GLY A 5 30.57 10.55 14.54
C GLY A 5 30.30 11.24 13.20
N LEU A 6 30.18 12.57 13.23
CA LEU A 6 30.00 13.40 12.04
C LEU A 6 31.25 13.43 11.14
N LEU A 7 32.46 13.33 11.71
CA LEU A 7 33.70 13.28 10.93
C LEU A 7 33.79 11.97 10.13
N LYS A 8 33.31 10.85 10.69
CA LYS A 8 33.33 9.55 9.99
C LYS A 8 32.45 9.55 8.74
N TRP A 9 31.27 10.17 8.84
CA TRP A 9 30.35 10.27 7.70
C TRP A 9 30.76 11.32 6.68
N LEU A 10 31.48 12.36 7.09
CA LEU A 10 32.02 13.38 6.17
C LEU A 10 33.28 12.91 5.42
N MET A 11 34.04 11.96 5.99
CA MET A 11 35.23 11.38 5.33
C MET A 11 34.89 10.45 4.16
N ILE A 12 33.69 9.87 4.12
CA ILE A 12 33.25 8.98 3.04
C ILE A 12 33.14 9.72 1.69
N PRO A 13 32.42 10.85 1.56
CA PRO A 13 32.35 11.59 0.30
C PRO A 13 33.70 12.20 -0.09
N VAL A 14 34.52 12.61 0.88
CA VAL A 14 35.88 13.15 0.63
C VAL A 14 36.81 12.06 0.07
N ALA A 15 36.75 10.84 0.62
CA ALA A 15 37.54 9.72 0.11
C ALA A 15 37.14 9.33 -1.33
N ILE A 16 35.85 9.35 -1.65
CA ILE A 16 35.35 9.11 -3.01
C ILE A 16 35.84 10.19 -3.98
N LEU A 17 35.87 11.46 -3.55
CA LEU A 17 36.33 12.58 -4.37
C LEU A 17 37.84 12.48 -4.64
N VAL A 18 38.65 12.12 -3.63
CA VAL A 18 40.09 11.88 -3.78
C VAL A 18 40.37 10.70 -4.71
N LEU A 19 39.58 9.62 -4.61
CA LEU A 19 39.71 8.46 -5.48
C LEU A 19 39.36 8.81 -6.94
N PHE A 20 38.31 9.60 -7.16
CA PHE A 20 37.93 10.07 -8.48
C PHE A 20 38.99 11.00 -9.10
N VAL A 21 39.57 11.90 -8.31
CA VAL A 21 40.65 12.80 -8.74
C VAL A 21 41.93 12.01 -9.02
N GLY A 22 42.25 10.99 -8.20
CA GLY A 22 43.36 10.08 -8.42
C GLY A 22 43.24 9.30 -9.74
N ILE A 23 42.06 8.76 -10.04
CA ILE A 23 41.80 8.07 -11.32
C ILE A 23 41.93 9.04 -12.49
N ARG A 24 41.46 10.29 -12.35
CA ARG A 24 41.52 11.28 -13.43
C ARG A 24 42.94 11.82 -13.68
N LEU A 25 43.76 11.95 -12.63
CA LEU A 25 45.16 12.35 -12.75
C LEU A 25 46.06 11.24 -13.30
N PHE A 26 45.77 9.97 -13.00
CA PHE A 26 46.49 8.83 -13.59
C PHE A 26 46.01 8.43 -14.99
N SER A 27 44.85 8.92 -15.44
CA SER A 27 44.35 8.70 -16.80
C SER A 27 44.74 9.81 -17.79
N GLY A 28 45.55 10.78 -17.35
CA GLY A 28 46.03 11.89 -18.17
C GLY A 28 47.49 11.70 -18.62
N GLY A 29 47.74 10.76 -19.55
CA GLY A 29 49.07 10.61 -20.14
C GLY A 29 49.09 9.57 -21.24
N GLY A 30 49.02 10.02 -22.50
CA GLY A 30 49.18 9.12 -23.66
C GLY A 30 48.63 9.63 -24.99
N SER A 31 48.77 10.92 -25.32
CA SER A 31 48.57 11.38 -26.69
C SER A 31 49.90 11.32 -27.44
N THR A 32 50.32 10.12 -27.83
CA THR A 32 51.28 9.94 -28.92
C THR A 32 50.49 9.62 -30.19
N ALA A 33 50.47 10.60 -31.10
CA ALA A 33 50.06 10.37 -32.48
C ALA A 33 50.94 9.26 -33.09
N PRO A 34 50.39 8.30 -33.84
CA PRO A 34 51.23 7.40 -34.62
C PRO A 34 51.87 8.17 -35.78
N PRO A 35 53.15 7.92 -36.10
CA PRO A 35 53.72 8.43 -37.34
C PRO A 35 53.00 7.77 -38.52
N ALA A 36 52.70 8.57 -39.54
CA ALA A 36 52.35 8.07 -40.85
C ALA A 36 53.48 7.15 -41.34
N ALA A 37 53.20 5.85 -41.43
CA ALA A 37 54.06 4.91 -42.11
C ALA A 37 53.63 4.86 -43.58
N ASP A 38 54.57 5.28 -44.41
CA ASP A 38 54.58 5.09 -45.86
C ASP A 38 54.35 3.63 -46.25
N ASN A 39 53.54 3.48 -47.29
CA ASN A 39 53.55 2.46 -48.34
C ASN A 39 54.49 1.23 -48.20
N GLY A 40 53.88 0.04 -48.30
CA GLY A 40 54.49 -1.09 -49.03
C GLY A 40 55.02 -2.26 -48.20
N ALA A 41 54.17 -2.92 -47.42
CA ALA A 41 54.43 -4.30 -47.00
C ALA A 41 53.44 -5.22 -47.72
N GLN A 42 53.81 -5.65 -48.93
CA GLN A 42 53.18 -6.81 -49.55
C GLN A 42 53.63 -8.03 -48.74
N LEU A 43 52.68 -8.65 -48.04
CA LEU A 43 52.87 -9.95 -47.40
C LEU A 43 53.29 -10.96 -48.47
N THR A 44 54.38 -11.67 -48.23
CA THR A 44 54.83 -12.72 -49.16
C THR A 44 53.82 -13.89 -49.13
N PRO A 45 53.58 -14.57 -50.26
CA PRO A 45 52.53 -15.59 -50.39
C PRO A 45 52.68 -16.78 -49.42
N GLU A 46 53.86 -16.92 -48.81
CA GLU A 46 54.17 -18.00 -47.86
C GLU A 46 53.75 -17.65 -46.42
N GLU A 47 53.71 -16.37 -46.05
CA GLU A 47 53.24 -15.90 -44.74
C GLU A 47 51.70 -15.92 -44.65
N MET A 48 51.02 -15.65 -45.77
CA MET A 48 49.55 -15.75 -45.87
C MET A 48 49.06 -17.19 -45.65
N LYS A 49 49.85 -18.18 -46.08
CA LYS A 49 49.55 -19.61 -45.94
C LYS A 49 49.75 -20.12 -44.52
N ALA A 50 50.73 -19.57 -43.79
CA ALA A 50 50.99 -19.93 -42.39
C ALA A 50 49.98 -19.32 -41.40
N LEU A 51 49.31 -18.22 -41.78
CA LEU A 51 48.29 -17.53 -40.98
C LEU A 51 46.85 -18.04 -41.22
N GLY A 52 46.63 -19.03 -42.10
CA GLY A 52 45.32 -19.63 -42.32
C GLY A 52 44.29 -18.71 -42.99
N ILE A 53 44.74 -17.64 -43.65
CA ILE A 53 43.91 -16.74 -44.45
C ILE A 53 43.92 -17.21 -45.91
N GLU A 54 43.56 -18.48 -46.13
CA GLU A 54 43.19 -18.96 -47.46
C GLU A 54 41.66 -18.84 -47.56
N GLY A 55 41.16 -17.72 -48.08
CA GLY A 55 39.72 -17.61 -48.30
C GLY A 55 39.22 -16.36 -48.99
N ASP A 56 39.62 -15.17 -48.53
CA ASP A 56 39.00 -13.94 -49.04
C ASP A 56 39.86 -13.29 -50.13
N THR A 57 39.34 -13.27 -51.37
CA THR A 57 39.95 -12.48 -52.43
C THR A 57 39.82 -10.99 -52.10
N PRO A 58 40.66 -10.08 -52.65
CA PRO A 58 40.50 -8.63 -52.48
C PRO A 58 39.11 -8.10 -52.89
N ARG A 59 38.35 -8.87 -53.66
CA ARG A 59 36.96 -8.56 -54.00
C ARG A 59 35.98 -8.96 -52.89
N ASP A 60 36.26 -10.04 -52.16
CA ASP A 60 35.43 -10.52 -51.05
C ASP A 60 35.59 -9.64 -49.80
N THR A 61 36.79 -9.10 -49.56
CA THR A 61 37.01 -8.11 -48.48
C THR A 61 36.30 -6.78 -48.76
N VAL A 62 36.32 -6.31 -50.02
CA VAL A 62 35.56 -5.12 -50.43
C VAL A 62 34.06 -5.38 -50.37
N ALA A 63 33.60 -6.55 -50.79
CA ALA A 63 32.19 -6.93 -50.68
C ALA A 63 31.72 -6.94 -49.21
N THR A 64 32.56 -7.45 -48.31
CA THR A 64 32.29 -7.46 -46.86
C THR A 64 32.26 -6.05 -46.28
N LEU A 65 33.21 -5.18 -46.64
CA LEU A 65 33.20 -3.77 -46.20
C LEU A 65 31.96 -3.03 -46.73
N VAL A 66 31.59 -3.25 -47.99
CA VAL A 66 30.37 -2.66 -48.56
C VAL A 66 29.12 -3.19 -47.86
N ALA A 67 29.09 -4.47 -47.48
CA ALA A 67 28.01 -5.05 -46.69
C ALA A 67 27.94 -4.42 -45.29
N GLN A 68 29.07 -4.27 -44.60
CA GLN A 68 29.14 -3.60 -43.29
C GLN A 68 28.72 -2.13 -43.36
N VAL A 69 29.13 -1.39 -44.40
CA VAL A 69 28.72 0.01 -44.59
C VAL A 69 27.21 0.10 -44.88
N LYS A 70 26.64 -0.84 -45.65
CA LYS A 70 25.20 -0.91 -45.86
C LYS A 70 24.45 -1.24 -44.56
N GLN A 71 24.99 -2.14 -43.74
CA GLN A 71 24.44 -2.46 -42.44
C GLN A 71 24.46 -1.24 -41.51
N LEU A 72 25.61 -0.56 -41.37
CA LEU A 72 25.75 0.65 -40.56
C LEU A 72 24.81 1.77 -41.03
N ARG A 73 24.63 1.93 -42.35
CA ARG A 73 23.66 2.89 -42.89
C ARG A 73 22.23 2.54 -42.51
N THR A 74 21.89 1.25 -42.52
CA THR A 74 20.57 0.77 -42.12
C THR A 74 20.35 0.99 -40.63
N GLU A 75 21.33 0.67 -39.79
CA GLU A 75 21.27 0.90 -38.35
C GLU A 75 21.17 2.39 -38.01
N LEU A 76 21.92 3.26 -38.68
CA LEU A 76 21.79 4.71 -38.52
C LEU A 76 20.42 5.22 -38.94
N GLN A 77 19.87 4.71 -40.04
CA GLN A 77 18.53 5.10 -40.50
C GLN A 77 17.46 4.66 -39.49
N THR A 78 17.56 3.45 -38.95
CA THR A 78 16.67 2.94 -37.89
C THR A 78 16.81 3.74 -36.60
N ALA A 79 18.04 4.03 -36.16
CA ALA A 79 18.28 4.83 -34.95
C ALA A 79 17.72 6.25 -35.08
N LEU A 80 17.83 6.86 -36.27
CA LEU A 80 17.25 8.18 -36.54
C LEU A 80 15.71 8.13 -36.56
N SER A 81 15.09 7.10 -37.15
CA SER A 81 13.63 6.95 -37.11
C SER A 81 13.12 6.71 -35.69
N ASP A 82 13.83 5.90 -34.91
CA ASP A 82 13.48 5.62 -33.52
C ASP A 82 13.66 6.86 -32.63
N ASN A 83 14.71 7.65 -32.85
CA ASN A 83 14.85 8.91 -32.13
C ASN A 83 13.71 9.90 -32.44
N LYS A 84 13.25 9.91 -33.71
CA LYS A 84 12.11 10.74 -34.11
C LYS A 84 10.82 10.27 -33.47
N SER A 85 10.53 8.96 -33.48
CA SER A 85 9.33 8.40 -32.85
C SER A 85 9.33 8.62 -31.33
N GLN A 86 10.48 8.43 -30.67
CA GLN A 86 10.65 8.72 -29.25
C GLN A 86 10.43 10.20 -28.90
N ARG A 87 10.83 11.12 -29.80
CA ARG A 87 10.55 12.55 -29.64
C ARG A 87 9.07 12.87 -29.76
N GLU A 88 8.38 12.27 -30.71
CA GLU A 88 6.93 12.44 -30.89
C GLU A 88 6.15 11.87 -29.69
N GLU A 89 6.58 10.72 -29.17
CA GLU A 89 5.99 10.13 -27.97
C GLU A 89 6.22 10.98 -26.72
N ASN A 90 7.44 11.51 -26.53
CA ASN A 90 7.72 12.46 -25.44
C ASN A 90 6.85 13.71 -25.53
N GLN A 91 6.64 14.26 -26.73
CA GLN A 91 5.74 15.41 -26.92
C GLN A 91 4.29 15.05 -26.56
N ARG A 92 3.83 13.86 -26.97
CA ARG A 92 2.48 13.36 -26.63
C ARG A 92 2.32 13.16 -25.13
N LEU A 93 3.34 12.62 -24.45
CA LEU A 93 3.33 12.44 -22.99
C LEU A 93 3.24 13.79 -22.26
N ARG A 94 4.01 14.79 -22.69
CA ARG A 94 3.93 16.16 -22.13
C ARG A 94 2.57 16.80 -22.34
N GLN A 95 1.93 16.59 -23.50
CA GLN A 95 0.56 17.07 -23.74
C GLN A 95 -0.43 16.39 -22.79
N ARG A 96 -0.26 15.08 -22.56
CA ARG A 96 -1.10 14.33 -21.63
C ARG A 96 -0.91 14.79 -20.19
N GLU A 97 0.33 15.00 -19.75
CA GLU A 97 0.67 15.56 -18.43
C GLU A 97 -0.04 16.90 -18.21
N ASN A 98 0.08 17.84 -19.14
CA ASN A 98 -0.62 19.14 -19.06
C ASN A 98 -2.15 18.97 -18.96
N SER A 99 -2.73 18.02 -19.70
CA SER A 99 -4.17 17.75 -19.64
C SER A 99 -4.61 17.15 -18.30
N ILE A 100 -3.74 16.35 -17.67
CA ILE A 100 -3.99 15.75 -16.36
C ILE A 100 -3.89 16.83 -15.29
N ASP A 101 -2.88 17.70 -15.33
CA ASP A 101 -2.74 18.81 -14.38
C ASP A 101 -3.93 19.76 -14.41
N GLN A 102 -4.46 20.07 -15.61
CA GLN A 102 -5.69 20.87 -15.73
C GLN A 102 -6.88 20.17 -15.07
N ARG A 103 -7.04 18.86 -15.28
CA ARG A 103 -8.12 18.08 -14.65
C ARG A 103 -7.97 18.04 -13.13
N ILE A 104 -6.77 17.81 -12.61
CA ILE A 104 -6.49 17.80 -11.17
C ILE A 104 -6.80 19.16 -10.55
N ASN A 105 -6.33 20.26 -11.15
CA ASN A 105 -6.63 21.60 -10.66
C ASN A 105 -8.13 21.90 -10.67
N SER A 106 -8.86 21.48 -11.71
CA SER A 106 -10.31 21.65 -11.76
C SER A 106 -11.05 20.83 -10.69
N ALA A 107 -10.62 19.59 -10.45
CA ALA A 107 -11.19 18.73 -9.42
C ALA A 107 -10.89 19.29 -8.02
N LEU A 108 -9.66 19.72 -7.77
CA LEU A 108 -9.24 20.32 -6.51
C LEU A 108 -10.00 21.60 -6.19
N GLU A 109 -10.21 22.47 -7.19
CA GLU A 109 -11.00 23.69 -6.99
C GLU A 109 -12.47 23.36 -6.71
N SER A 110 -13.02 22.34 -7.39
CA SER A 110 -14.39 21.88 -7.11
C SER A 110 -14.56 21.35 -5.69
N GLU A 111 -13.61 20.56 -5.19
CA GLU A 111 -13.59 20.04 -3.82
C GLU A 111 -13.44 21.17 -2.80
N ARG A 112 -12.53 22.11 -3.03
CA ARG A 112 -12.39 23.30 -2.19
C ARG A 112 -13.68 24.12 -2.13
N SER A 113 -14.38 24.26 -3.25
CA SER A 113 -15.65 24.96 -3.30
C SER A 113 -16.75 24.24 -2.50
N ASN A 114 -16.77 22.89 -2.56
CA ASN A 114 -17.72 22.08 -1.80
C ASN A 114 -17.44 22.19 -0.29
N LEU A 115 -16.19 22.03 0.12
CA LEU A 115 -15.76 22.19 1.52
C LEU A 115 -16.10 23.57 2.09
N ARG A 116 -15.98 24.65 1.29
CA ARG A 116 -16.40 26.00 1.70
C ARG A 116 -17.91 26.07 1.92
N ARG A 117 -18.72 25.53 0.99
CA ARG A 117 -20.18 25.50 1.14
C ARG A 117 -20.61 24.70 2.37
N ASP A 118 -19.98 23.57 2.63
CA ASP A 118 -20.28 22.73 3.80
C ASP A 118 -19.94 23.45 5.10
N GLN A 119 -18.81 24.16 5.15
CA GLN A 119 -18.45 25.00 6.30
C GLN A 119 -19.43 26.16 6.50
N GLU A 120 -19.85 26.83 5.44
CA GLU A 120 -20.84 27.91 5.51
C GLU A 120 -22.21 27.38 5.97
N GLN A 121 -22.65 26.22 5.48
CA GLN A 121 -23.88 25.57 5.94
C GLN A 121 -23.79 25.18 7.41
N ALA A 122 -22.68 24.57 7.85
CA ALA A 122 -22.48 24.22 9.25
C ALA A 122 -22.45 25.46 10.16
N ALA A 123 -21.82 26.55 9.72
CA ALA A 123 -21.82 27.82 10.44
C ALA A 123 -23.23 28.43 10.53
N SER A 124 -23.99 28.41 9.44
CA SER A 124 -25.37 28.91 9.42
C SER A 124 -26.30 28.06 10.30
N ALA A 125 -26.14 26.74 10.31
CA ALA A 125 -26.88 25.84 11.18
C ALA A 125 -26.59 26.12 12.65
N ARG A 126 -25.31 26.36 13.02
CA ARG A 126 -24.94 26.76 14.38
C ARG A 126 -25.62 28.05 14.79
N GLN A 127 -25.58 29.09 13.95
CA GLN A 127 -26.25 30.36 14.23
C GLN A 127 -27.77 30.19 14.41
N GLN A 128 -28.41 29.35 13.61
CA GLN A 128 -29.83 29.03 13.77
C GLN A 128 -30.10 28.33 15.10
N THR A 129 -29.28 27.34 15.49
CA THR A 129 -29.44 26.64 16.77
C THR A 129 -29.24 27.57 17.98
N GLU A 130 -28.27 28.48 17.93
CA GLU A 130 -28.05 29.49 18.97
C GLU A 130 -29.24 30.46 19.08
N GLY A 131 -29.83 30.85 17.93
CA GLY A 131 -31.03 31.68 17.90
C GLY A 131 -32.25 30.98 18.52
N LEU A 132 -32.45 29.68 18.23
CA LEU A 132 -33.51 28.88 18.83
C LEU A 132 -33.32 28.69 20.33
N LEU A 133 -32.10 28.45 20.80
CA LEU A 133 -31.77 28.37 22.22
C LEU A 133 -32.06 29.68 22.95
N ALA A 134 -31.72 30.83 22.33
CA ALA A 134 -32.03 32.14 22.89
C ALA A 134 -33.55 32.45 22.93
N ASP A 135 -34.34 31.92 21.99
CA ASP A 135 -35.81 32.01 22.04
C ASP A 135 -36.40 31.11 23.13
N LEU A 136 -35.89 29.88 23.27
CA LEU A 136 -36.29 28.95 24.34
C LEU A 136 -36.00 29.54 25.72
N GLN A 137 -34.82 30.15 25.91
CA GLN A 137 -34.47 30.82 27.16
C GLN A 137 -35.43 31.97 27.47
N ARG A 138 -35.76 32.81 26.48
CA ARG A 138 -36.75 33.89 26.65
C ARG A 138 -38.14 33.37 26.99
N ARG A 139 -38.59 32.26 26.38
CA ARG A 139 -39.86 31.61 26.72
C ARG A 139 -39.85 31.07 28.14
N LEU A 140 -38.76 30.39 28.55
CA LEU A 140 -38.60 29.91 29.92
C LEU A 140 -38.62 31.06 30.93
N ASP A 141 -37.90 32.14 30.67
CA ASP A 141 -37.86 33.32 31.54
C ASP A 141 -39.25 34.01 31.61
N SER A 142 -40.02 34.00 30.51
CA SER A 142 -41.39 34.51 30.52
C SER A 142 -42.37 33.67 31.35
N ILE A 143 -42.11 32.36 31.47
CA ILE A 143 -42.89 31.44 32.30
C ILE A 143 -42.43 31.54 33.77
N GLY A 144 -41.11 31.63 34.01
CA GLY A 144 -40.52 31.74 35.35
C GLY A 144 -40.64 33.12 36.00
N GLY A 145 -40.80 34.19 35.21
CA GLY A 145 -40.93 35.57 35.69
C GLY A 145 -42.35 35.98 36.14
N ARG A 146 -43.36 35.13 35.96
CA ARG A 146 -44.71 35.38 36.49
C ARG A 146 -44.83 34.93 37.94
N GLY A 147 -44.14 35.66 38.82
CA GLY A 147 -44.49 35.72 40.23
C GLY A 147 -45.81 36.47 40.40
N GLY A 148 -46.91 35.74 40.61
CA GLY A 148 -48.18 36.31 41.07
C GLY A 148 -49.41 35.82 40.32
N GLY A 149 -49.99 34.71 40.81
CA GLY A 149 -51.38 34.34 40.58
C GLY A 149 -51.67 33.72 39.21
N HIS A 150 -52.15 32.47 39.22
CA HIS A 150 -52.62 31.68 38.07
C HIS A 150 -51.51 31.02 37.26
N ALA A 151 -50.95 29.96 37.84
CA ALA A 151 -50.26 28.93 37.09
C ALA A 151 -51.32 27.97 36.51
N ASP A 152 -51.69 28.18 35.25
CA ASP A 152 -52.34 27.15 34.43
C ASP A 152 -51.26 26.09 34.13
N LEU A 153 -51.11 25.12 35.03
CA LEU A 153 -50.25 23.97 34.81
C LEU A 153 -50.86 23.13 33.67
N PRO A 154 -50.08 22.70 32.68
CA PRO A 154 -50.58 21.85 31.62
C PRO A 154 -51.13 20.55 32.21
N VAL A 155 -52.40 20.27 31.90
CA VAL A 155 -53.12 19.05 32.28
C VAL A 155 -52.37 17.82 31.77
N GLY A 156 -51.79 17.06 32.70
CA GLY A 156 -51.00 15.86 32.37
C GLY A 156 -50.18 15.27 33.52
N LEU A 157 -50.15 15.90 34.69
CA LEU A 157 -49.39 15.42 35.86
C LEU A 157 -50.18 14.58 36.86
N GLY A 158 -51.42 14.19 36.56
CA GLY A 158 -52.16 13.19 37.35
C GLY A 158 -52.46 13.57 38.80
N LEU A 159 -52.31 14.84 39.18
CA LEU A 159 -52.69 15.33 40.51
C LEU A 159 -54.21 15.52 40.54
N GLN A 160 -54.86 14.81 41.45
CA GLN A 160 -56.31 14.89 41.64
C GLN A 160 -56.60 15.97 42.68
N GLY A 161 -57.67 16.76 42.48
CA GLY A 161 -58.08 17.78 43.46
C GLY A 161 -58.34 17.12 44.82
N GLY A 162 -57.46 17.38 45.79
CA GLY A 162 -57.38 16.65 47.06
C GLY A 162 -55.95 16.38 47.55
N ASP A 163 -54.96 16.34 46.66
CA ASP A 163 -53.53 16.14 47.04
C ASP A 163 -52.91 17.36 47.75
N GLU A 164 -53.62 18.49 47.78
CA GLU A 164 -53.27 19.72 48.47
C GLU A 164 -53.52 19.69 49.99
N ALA A 165 -54.27 18.70 50.49
CA ALA A 165 -54.69 18.63 51.90
C ALA A 165 -53.56 18.33 52.91
N GLY A 166 -52.32 18.15 52.46
CA GLY A 166 -51.15 17.91 53.31
C GLY A 166 -49.99 18.89 53.11
N MET A 167 -50.14 19.90 52.26
CA MET A 167 -49.08 20.87 51.94
C MET A 167 -49.26 22.17 52.74
N GLU A 168 -49.36 22.02 54.06
CA GLU A 168 -49.35 23.15 54.99
C GLU A 168 -47.90 23.67 55.14
N GLY A 169 -47.49 24.57 54.25
CA GLY A 169 -46.46 25.59 54.49
C GLY A 169 -45.05 25.16 54.94
N GLY A 170 -44.69 23.88 54.84
CA GLY A 170 -43.41 23.36 55.33
C GLY A 170 -42.59 22.69 54.24
N VAL A 171 -41.27 22.94 54.26
CA VAL A 171 -40.31 22.19 53.44
C VAL A 171 -40.37 20.72 53.86
N ARG A 172 -40.94 19.85 53.02
CA ARG A 172 -40.97 18.40 53.26
C ARG A 172 -39.72 17.78 52.64
N TRP A 173 -38.79 17.36 53.48
CA TRP A 173 -37.67 16.54 53.04
C TRP A 173 -38.21 15.20 52.50
N VAL A 174 -37.88 14.90 51.25
CA VAL A 174 -38.12 13.60 50.63
C VAL A 174 -36.78 12.89 50.59
N GLU A 175 -36.75 11.69 51.17
CA GLU A 175 -35.53 10.88 51.25
C GLU A 175 -35.09 10.45 49.85
N PRO A 176 -33.82 10.67 49.46
CA PRO A 176 -33.29 10.18 48.18
C PRO A 176 -33.29 8.64 48.13
N ASP A 177 -33.74 8.06 47.02
CA ASP A 177 -33.79 6.60 46.84
C ASP A 177 -32.39 5.93 46.85
N ASP A 178 -31.31 6.69 46.70
CA ASP A 178 -29.92 6.22 46.65
C ASP A 178 -29.19 6.27 48.01
N ALA A 179 -29.88 6.69 49.07
CA ALA A 179 -29.34 6.76 50.42
C ALA A 179 -29.01 5.37 50.99
N LYS A 180 -27.75 5.16 51.40
CA LYS A 180 -27.32 3.94 52.09
C LYS A 180 -27.19 4.16 53.59
N PRO A 181 -27.65 3.21 54.43
CA PRO A 181 -27.43 3.27 55.86
C PRO A 181 -25.93 3.16 56.17
N ALA A 182 -25.40 4.07 57.00
CA ALA A 182 -24.02 3.99 57.46
C ALA A 182 -23.84 2.75 58.34
N GLU A 183 -23.13 1.75 57.82
CA GLU A 183 -22.88 0.50 58.54
C GLU A 183 -21.77 0.71 59.58
N GLY A 184 -22.19 1.11 60.79
CA GLY A 184 -21.34 1.32 61.95
C GLY A 184 -22.00 0.75 63.20
N ARG A 185 -21.48 -0.38 63.66
CA ARG A 185 -21.93 -1.14 64.82
C ARG A 185 -21.82 -0.33 66.12
N ASN A 186 -22.88 0.35 66.53
CA ASN A 186 -23.30 0.42 67.93
C ASN A 186 -24.71 1.00 68.10
N GLY A 187 -25.59 0.22 68.71
CA GLY A 187 -26.91 0.68 69.13
C GLY A 187 -26.80 1.59 70.36
N GLY A 188 -27.22 2.84 70.20
CA GLY A 188 -27.34 3.82 71.27
C GLY A 188 -28.27 4.95 70.84
N ARG A 189 -29.32 5.17 71.63
CA ARG A 189 -30.46 6.06 71.36
C ARG A 189 -30.05 7.52 71.08
N GLY A 190 -30.64 8.12 70.06
CA GLY A 190 -30.87 9.57 69.95
C GLY A 190 -30.11 10.29 68.82
N ALA A 191 -30.89 10.96 67.96
CA ALA A 191 -30.52 11.98 66.97
C ALA A 191 -29.68 11.55 65.73
N SER A 192 -30.30 11.73 64.55
CA SER A 192 -29.70 11.74 63.20
C SER A 192 -28.69 10.64 62.90
N GLY A 193 -29.17 9.46 62.48
CA GLY A 193 -28.31 8.46 61.82
C GLY A 193 -27.69 9.08 60.57
N GLY A 194 -26.37 9.21 60.55
CA GLY A 194 -25.64 9.86 59.47
C GLY A 194 -25.89 9.16 58.14
N MET A 195 -26.53 9.88 57.22
CA MET A 195 -26.75 9.45 55.84
C MET A 195 -25.42 9.53 55.10
N SER A 196 -25.01 8.43 54.46
CA SER A 196 -23.78 8.38 53.65
C SER A 196 -24.15 8.41 52.18
N PHE A 197 -23.64 9.43 51.48
CA PHE A 197 -23.70 9.52 50.02
C PHE A 197 -22.36 9.04 49.42
N PRO A 198 -22.35 8.32 48.30
CA PRO A 198 -21.12 8.00 47.59
C PRO A 198 -20.51 9.28 47.00
N THR A 199 -19.58 9.91 47.72
CA THR A 199 -18.92 11.17 47.32
C THR A 199 -17.63 10.98 46.52
N SER A 200 -17.46 9.83 45.87
CA SER A 200 -16.36 9.65 44.92
C SER A 200 -16.85 9.02 43.63
N PHE A 201 -16.75 9.79 42.54
CA PHE A 201 -16.26 9.17 41.32
C PHE A 201 -14.90 8.58 41.70
N GLY A 202 -14.75 7.27 41.56
CA GLY A 202 -13.53 6.56 41.95
C GLY A 202 -12.28 7.25 41.37
N PRO A 203 -11.10 7.01 41.97
CA PRO A 203 -9.87 7.62 41.48
C PRO A 203 -9.76 7.36 39.98
N ALA A 204 -9.44 8.39 39.20
CA ALA A 204 -9.16 8.27 37.77
C ALA A 204 -7.93 7.36 37.58
N GLN A 205 -8.16 6.05 37.61
CA GLN A 205 -7.14 5.01 37.46
C GLN A 205 -7.13 4.39 36.07
N SER A 206 -7.97 4.88 35.15
CA SER A 206 -7.92 4.53 33.74
C SER A 206 -7.52 5.77 32.96
N THR A 207 -6.33 5.74 32.36
CA THR A 207 -5.96 6.71 31.33
C THR A 207 -7.00 6.64 30.20
N LEU A 208 -7.17 7.69 29.40
CA LEU A 208 -8.13 7.68 28.29
C LEU A 208 -7.92 6.48 27.36
N GLU A 209 -6.70 5.94 27.26
CA GLU A 209 -6.42 4.70 26.52
C GLU A 209 -7.12 3.47 27.15
N THR A 210 -7.10 3.33 28.48
CA THR A 210 -7.78 2.22 29.18
C THR A 210 -9.31 2.36 29.08
N THR A 211 -9.83 3.59 29.08
CA THR A 211 -11.26 3.85 28.90
C THR A 211 -11.69 3.62 27.44
N ALA A 212 -10.86 3.98 26.46
CA ALA A 212 -11.09 3.68 25.05
C ALA A 212 -11.06 2.17 24.78
N GLU A 213 -10.12 1.44 25.40
CA GLU A 213 -10.06 -0.02 25.34
C GLU A 213 -11.27 -0.67 26.01
N THR A 214 -11.71 -0.19 27.18
CA THR A 214 -12.89 -0.75 27.87
C THR A 214 -14.20 -0.42 27.15
N VAL A 215 -14.35 0.76 26.55
CA VAL A 215 -15.53 1.10 25.72
C VAL A 215 -15.51 0.32 24.40
N ALA A 216 -14.36 0.13 23.76
CA ALA A 216 -14.22 -0.73 22.59
C ALA A 216 -14.53 -2.20 22.94
N ASN A 217 -14.06 -2.69 24.09
CA ASN A 217 -14.31 -4.04 24.57
C ASN A 217 -15.77 -4.25 25.01
N ALA A 218 -16.40 -3.25 25.63
CA ALA A 218 -17.82 -3.29 26.02
C ALA A 218 -18.74 -3.25 24.78
N GLY A 219 -18.42 -2.41 23.79
CA GLY A 219 -19.10 -2.41 22.48
C GLY A 219 -18.91 -3.73 21.72
N ALA A 220 -17.73 -4.35 21.82
CA ALA A 220 -17.43 -5.65 21.23
C ALA A 220 -18.14 -6.81 21.93
N GLN A 221 -18.32 -6.76 23.26
CA GLN A 221 -19.09 -7.76 24.02
C GLN A 221 -20.59 -7.73 23.69
N VAL A 222 -21.18 -6.55 23.50
CA VAL A 222 -22.60 -6.42 23.11
C VAL A 222 -22.83 -6.89 21.67
N ALA A 223 -21.81 -6.83 20.81
CA ALA A 223 -21.85 -7.32 19.43
C ALA A 223 -21.38 -8.78 19.25
N GLY A 224 -20.98 -9.48 20.33
CA GLY A 224 -20.43 -10.85 20.24
C GLY A 224 -19.10 -10.95 19.48
N VAL A 225 -18.44 -9.81 19.24
CA VAL A 225 -17.18 -9.73 18.48
C VAL A 225 -16.05 -9.93 19.48
N LYS A 226 -15.39 -11.09 19.40
CA LYS A 226 -14.10 -11.31 20.06
C LYS A 226 -13.19 -10.14 19.72
N THR A 227 -12.52 -9.58 20.73
CA THR A 227 -11.53 -8.49 20.59
C THR A 227 -10.78 -8.61 19.26
N ALA A 228 -11.06 -7.70 18.33
CA ALA A 228 -10.57 -7.79 16.97
C ALA A 228 -9.07 -7.49 16.98
N LYS A 229 -8.24 -8.53 16.87
CA LYS A 229 -6.80 -8.35 16.67
C LYS A 229 -6.62 -7.73 15.27
N PRO A 230 -6.01 -6.54 15.15
CA PRO A 230 -5.70 -5.99 13.84
C PRO A 230 -4.76 -6.97 13.11
N VAL A 231 -5.18 -7.42 11.94
CA VAL A 231 -4.42 -8.34 11.09
C VAL A 231 -4.28 -7.72 9.70
N TYR A 232 -3.08 -7.77 9.15
CA TYR A 232 -2.85 -7.45 7.74
C TYR A 232 -3.40 -8.59 6.89
N THR A 233 -4.12 -8.25 5.83
CA THR A 233 -4.71 -9.24 4.91
C THR A 233 -4.31 -8.91 3.48
N VAL A 234 -4.08 -9.95 2.69
CA VAL A 234 -3.92 -9.84 1.24
C VAL A 234 -5.23 -10.31 0.60
N PRO A 235 -6.04 -9.42 0.02
CA PRO A 235 -7.29 -9.80 -0.64
C PRO A 235 -7.07 -10.81 -1.78
N THR A 236 -8.06 -11.67 -2.00
CA THR A 236 -8.16 -12.47 -3.21
C THR A 236 -8.21 -11.54 -4.43
N ASN A 237 -7.36 -11.79 -5.44
CA ASN A 237 -7.13 -10.92 -6.62
C ASN A 237 -6.23 -9.69 -6.42
N SER A 238 -5.38 -9.68 -5.38
CA SER A 238 -4.35 -8.65 -5.26
C SER A 238 -3.30 -8.78 -6.39
N THR A 239 -3.00 -7.67 -7.08
CA THR A 239 -1.97 -7.63 -8.12
C THR A 239 -0.62 -7.26 -7.53
N LEU A 240 0.35 -8.16 -7.61
CA LEU A 240 1.68 -8.02 -7.02
C LEU A 240 2.69 -7.69 -8.13
N MET A 241 2.79 -6.41 -8.48
CA MET A 241 3.64 -5.92 -9.57
C MET A 241 5.11 -5.86 -9.15
N GLY A 242 6.05 -5.84 -10.11
CA GLY A 242 7.48 -5.69 -9.82
C GLY A 242 8.19 -6.94 -9.29
N SER A 243 7.52 -8.10 -9.33
CA SER A 243 8.06 -9.38 -8.90
C SER A 243 9.11 -9.93 -9.88
N VAL A 244 10.14 -10.63 -9.37
CA VAL A 244 11.25 -11.17 -10.20
C VAL A 244 11.19 -12.70 -10.22
N ALA A 245 11.14 -13.29 -11.41
CA ALA A 245 11.21 -14.73 -11.58
C ALA A 245 12.62 -15.27 -11.25
N MET A 246 12.72 -16.32 -10.42
CA MET A 246 13.97 -17.00 -10.13
C MET A 246 14.40 -17.94 -11.26
N THR A 247 13.44 -18.40 -12.03
CA THR A 247 13.60 -19.37 -13.12
C THR A 247 13.03 -18.79 -14.40
N ALA A 248 13.58 -19.20 -15.54
CA ALA A 248 12.95 -18.91 -16.82
C ALA A 248 11.50 -19.44 -16.82
N LEU A 249 10.57 -18.66 -17.39
CA LEU A 249 9.21 -19.10 -17.62
C LEU A 249 9.20 -19.98 -18.88
N ILE A 250 9.08 -21.28 -18.69
CA ILE A 250 9.04 -22.26 -19.77
C ILE A 250 7.66 -22.88 -19.77
N GLY A 251 7.00 -22.89 -20.93
CA GLY A 251 5.68 -23.49 -21.08
C GLY A 251 5.72 -24.60 -22.12
N ARG A 252 5.37 -25.83 -21.73
CA ARG A 252 5.09 -26.89 -22.71
C ARG A 252 3.74 -26.63 -23.37
N VAL A 253 3.68 -26.75 -24.69
CA VAL A 253 2.44 -26.58 -25.45
C VAL A 253 1.60 -27.86 -25.34
N PRO A 254 0.30 -27.76 -25.00
CA PRO A 254 -0.58 -28.92 -24.93
C PRO A 254 -0.80 -29.57 -26.29
N ILE A 255 -0.90 -30.89 -26.30
CA ILE A 255 -1.37 -31.69 -27.45
C ILE A 255 -2.72 -32.28 -27.02
N ASP A 256 -3.73 -32.20 -27.89
CA ASP A 256 -5.11 -32.65 -27.62
C ASP A 256 -5.75 -32.04 -26.34
N GLY A 257 -5.39 -30.79 -26.03
CA GLY A 257 -5.95 -30.04 -24.90
C GLY A 257 -5.39 -30.42 -23.53
N THR A 258 -4.41 -31.33 -23.45
CA THR A 258 -3.74 -31.69 -22.19
C THR A 258 -2.27 -31.27 -22.21
N VAL A 259 -1.82 -30.64 -21.12
CA VAL A 259 -0.39 -30.35 -20.92
C VAL A 259 0.19 -31.50 -20.13
N ASN A 260 1.01 -32.32 -20.80
CA ASN A 260 1.78 -33.36 -20.13
C ASN A 260 3.02 -32.70 -19.49
N ASP A 261 3.16 -32.84 -18.17
CA ASP A 261 4.29 -32.33 -17.37
C ASP A 261 4.52 -30.80 -17.50
N PRO A 262 3.62 -29.95 -16.95
CA PRO A 262 3.78 -28.51 -16.99
C PRO A 262 5.03 -28.06 -16.21
N TYR A 263 5.76 -27.08 -16.74
CA TYR A 263 7.06 -26.71 -16.19
C TYR A 263 6.91 -25.92 -14.88
N PRO A 264 7.63 -26.25 -13.81
CA PRO A 264 7.55 -25.49 -12.57
C PRO A 264 8.24 -24.14 -12.71
N PHE A 265 7.72 -23.11 -12.04
CA PHE A 265 8.38 -21.81 -11.93
C PHE A 265 8.34 -21.29 -10.49
N LYS A 266 9.32 -20.44 -10.15
CA LYS A 266 9.37 -19.72 -8.87
C LYS A 266 9.56 -18.23 -9.10
N VAL A 267 8.86 -17.41 -8.31
CA VAL A 267 8.93 -15.95 -8.34
C VAL A 267 9.20 -15.43 -6.94
N LEU A 268 10.15 -14.51 -6.81
CA LEU A 268 10.40 -13.77 -5.59
C LEU A 268 9.63 -12.45 -5.64
N VAL A 269 8.90 -12.18 -4.57
CA VAL A 269 8.15 -10.95 -4.37
C VAL A 269 8.79 -10.25 -3.17
N GLY A 270 9.39 -9.10 -3.43
CA GLY A 270 9.95 -8.24 -2.38
C GLY A 270 8.87 -7.59 -1.52
N PRO A 271 9.24 -7.02 -0.37
CA PRO A 271 8.30 -6.44 0.59
C PRO A 271 7.42 -5.35 -0.05
N ASP A 272 8.01 -4.47 -0.85
CA ASP A 272 7.35 -3.37 -1.56
C ASP A 272 6.29 -3.85 -2.59
N ASN A 273 6.37 -5.12 -3.01
CA ASN A 273 5.52 -5.70 -4.05
C ASN A 273 4.43 -6.60 -3.46
N LEU A 274 4.40 -6.81 -2.14
CA LEU A 274 3.48 -7.76 -1.48
C LEU A 274 2.06 -7.23 -1.28
N THR A 275 1.80 -5.96 -1.60
CA THR A 275 0.49 -5.33 -1.35
C THR A 275 -0.02 -4.50 -2.50
N ALA A 276 -1.35 -4.47 -2.60
CA ALA A 276 -2.04 -3.48 -3.40
C ALA A 276 -2.00 -2.12 -2.68
N ASN A 277 -1.71 -1.06 -3.42
CA ASN A 277 -1.73 0.35 -2.96
C ASN A 277 -0.56 0.80 -2.06
N GLY A 278 0.56 0.08 -2.04
CA GLY A 278 1.78 0.54 -1.35
C GLY A 278 1.68 0.59 0.17
N ILE A 279 0.87 -0.30 0.76
CA ILE A 279 0.78 -0.48 2.20
C ILE A 279 1.75 -1.59 2.59
N ASP A 280 2.80 -1.29 3.34
CA ASP A 280 3.75 -2.34 3.74
C ASP A 280 3.13 -3.28 4.79
N ILE A 281 3.31 -4.59 4.61
CA ILE A 281 2.98 -5.57 5.65
C ILE A 281 4.16 -5.61 6.63
N PRO A 282 3.97 -5.20 7.90
CA PRO A 282 5.04 -5.26 8.87
C PRO A 282 5.49 -6.70 9.08
N ASP A 283 6.75 -6.85 9.44
CA ASP A 283 7.39 -8.12 9.78
C ASP A 283 7.52 -9.12 8.61
N VAL A 284 7.10 -8.79 7.39
CA VAL A 284 7.29 -9.66 6.21
C VAL A 284 8.51 -9.18 5.41
N ALA A 285 9.52 -10.06 5.29
CA ALA A 285 10.73 -9.79 4.51
C ALA A 285 10.50 -9.96 3.01
N GLY A 286 9.56 -10.83 2.63
CA GLY A 286 9.25 -11.16 1.24
C GLY A 286 8.36 -12.39 1.13
N ALA A 287 8.02 -12.78 -0.08
CA ALA A 287 7.37 -14.05 -0.34
C ALA A 287 7.89 -14.75 -1.60
N VAL A 288 7.78 -16.07 -1.60
CA VAL A 288 8.16 -16.94 -2.71
C VAL A 288 6.89 -17.58 -3.27
N PHE A 289 6.63 -17.32 -4.54
CA PHE A 289 5.48 -17.85 -5.25
C PHE A 289 5.95 -19.04 -6.08
N SER A 290 5.27 -20.17 -5.97
CA SER A 290 5.57 -21.39 -6.71
C SER A 290 4.37 -21.79 -7.55
N GLY A 291 4.60 -22.17 -8.80
CA GLY A 291 3.54 -22.46 -9.74
C GLY A 291 3.98 -23.34 -10.89
N THR A 292 3.06 -23.58 -11.82
CA THR A 292 3.28 -24.36 -13.03
C THR A 292 2.93 -23.53 -14.25
N ALA A 293 3.74 -23.64 -15.30
CA ALA A 293 3.61 -22.89 -16.54
C ALA A 293 3.31 -23.81 -17.73
N SER A 294 2.46 -23.33 -18.63
CA SER A 294 2.09 -23.96 -19.89
C SER A 294 2.26 -22.98 -21.05
N GLY A 295 2.59 -23.49 -22.22
CA GLY A 295 2.81 -22.70 -23.42
C GLY A 295 1.54 -22.58 -24.25
N ASP A 296 1.32 -21.42 -24.85
CA ASP A 296 0.36 -21.24 -25.93
C ASP A 296 1.11 -21.18 -27.26
N TRP A 297 0.82 -22.14 -28.14
CA TRP A 297 1.44 -22.21 -29.47
C TRP A 297 1.05 -21.04 -30.37
N THR A 298 -0.23 -20.69 -30.38
CA THR A 298 -0.80 -19.70 -31.30
C THR A 298 -0.31 -18.30 -30.95
N LEU A 299 -0.19 -18.00 -29.66
CA LEU A 299 0.20 -16.69 -29.17
C LEU A 299 1.70 -16.56 -28.86
N SER A 300 2.47 -17.65 -29.02
CA SER A 300 3.91 -17.70 -28.66
C SER A 300 4.19 -17.09 -27.28
N CYS A 301 3.44 -17.56 -26.28
CA CYS A 301 3.52 -17.05 -24.92
C CYS A 301 3.46 -18.16 -23.87
N VAL A 302 3.79 -17.79 -22.63
CA VAL A 302 3.72 -18.68 -21.47
C VAL A 302 2.63 -18.19 -20.53
N ARG A 303 1.77 -19.11 -20.10
CA ARG A 303 0.79 -18.91 -19.02
C ARG A 303 1.29 -19.59 -17.77
N GLY A 304 1.38 -18.87 -16.67
CA GLY A 304 1.77 -19.41 -15.38
C GLY A 304 0.63 -19.35 -14.38
N GLN A 305 0.36 -20.45 -13.71
CA GLN A 305 -0.61 -20.54 -12.63
C GLN A 305 0.12 -20.75 -11.29
N VAL A 306 -0.13 -19.88 -10.33
CA VAL A 306 0.43 -19.94 -8.97
C VAL A 306 -0.27 -21.05 -8.18
N ARG A 307 0.48 -21.90 -7.51
CA ARG A 307 -0.01 -23.05 -6.73
C ARG A 307 0.15 -22.83 -5.23
N SER A 308 1.28 -22.25 -4.83
CA SER A 308 1.55 -21.93 -3.43
C SER A 308 2.32 -20.63 -3.28
N ILE A 309 2.16 -20.01 -2.12
CA ILE A 309 2.83 -18.78 -1.70
C ILE A 309 3.45 -19.03 -0.33
N THR A 310 4.75 -18.83 -0.21
CA THR A 310 5.48 -18.93 1.06
C THR A 310 5.92 -17.54 1.50
N PHE A 311 5.34 -17.03 2.57
CA PHE A 311 5.77 -15.78 3.21
C PHE A 311 6.98 -16.07 4.12
N VAL A 312 7.95 -15.17 4.07
CA VAL A 312 9.14 -15.18 4.93
C VAL A 312 9.08 -13.94 5.82
N PHE A 313 9.10 -14.16 7.13
CA PHE A 313 9.04 -13.08 8.12
C PHE A 313 10.45 -12.66 8.56
N ASN A 314 10.58 -11.44 9.07
CA ASN A 314 11.84 -10.88 9.56
C ASN A 314 12.42 -11.67 10.74
N ASP A 315 11.59 -12.41 11.48
CA ASP A 315 12.01 -13.30 12.57
C ASP A 315 12.52 -14.67 12.08
N GLY A 316 12.53 -14.89 10.76
CA GLY A 316 12.95 -16.14 10.13
C GLY A 316 11.86 -17.22 10.08
N THR A 317 10.66 -16.95 10.60
CA THR A 317 9.52 -17.86 10.43
C THR A 317 9.03 -17.84 8.99
N ILE A 318 8.44 -18.95 8.56
CA ILE A 318 7.84 -19.07 7.23
C ILE A 318 6.39 -19.54 7.34
N ARG A 319 5.55 -19.06 6.42
CA ARG A 319 4.16 -19.50 6.31
C ARG A 319 3.80 -19.76 4.86
N THR A 320 3.46 -21.01 4.55
CA THR A 320 3.05 -21.43 3.21
C THR A 320 1.53 -21.55 3.11
N ILE A 321 0.97 -21.01 2.02
CA ILE A 321 -0.44 -21.07 1.68
C ILE A 321 -0.58 -21.71 0.29
N PRO A 322 -1.46 -22.71 0.07
CA PRO A 322 -2.21 -23.42 1.11
C PRO A 322 -1.26 -24.17 2.06
N GLU A 323 -1.71 -24.42 3.30
CA GLU A 323 -0.97 -25.27 4.23
C GLU A 323 -0.90 -26.68 3.66
N ASP A 324 0.31 -27.24 3.55
CA ASP A 324 0.52 -28.64 3.18
C ASP A 324 0.00 -29.53 4.33
N ARG A 325 -1.30 -29.81 4.35
CA ARG A 325 -1.87 -30.80 5.27
C ARG A 325 -1.56 -32.17 4.71
N GLU A 326 -0.54 -32.82 5.26
CA GLU A 326 -0.29 -34.25 5.10
C GLU A 326 -1.55 -35.02 5.55
N GLY A 327 -2.40 -35.37 4.59
CA GLY A 327 -3.58 -36.20 4.83
C GLY A 327 -4.91 -35.46 4.76
N ASN A 328 -5.33 -35.02 3.58
CA ASN A 328 -6.67 -35.40 3.09
C ASN A 328 -6.77 -35.17 1.56
N GLN A 329 -6.83 -36.27 0.81
CA GLN A 329 -7.18 -36.30 -0.60
C GLN A 329 -8.68 -36.03 -0.78
N GLN A 330 -9.13 -34.80 -0.54
CA GLN A 330 -10.54 -34.47 -0.73
C GLN A 330 -10.74 -32.97 -0.95
N ASN A 331 -10.30 -32.46 -2.10
CA ASN A 331 -11.16 -31.56 -2.86
C ASN A 331 -10.66 -31.31 -4.29
N ASN A 332 -11.54 -31.58 -5.25
CA ASN A 332 -11.35 -31.30 -6.67
C ASN A 332 -11.24 -29.78 -6.97
N GLN A 333 -11.39 -28.93 -5.95
CA GLN A 333 -11.23 -27.46 -5.98
C GLN A 333 -9.77 -27.00 -5.84
N GLN A 334 -8.82 -27.87 -5.41
CA GLN A 334 -7.39 -27.52 -5.31
C GLN A 334 -6.69 -27.41 -6.68
N ARG A 335 -7.40 -27.69 -7.78
CA ARG A 335 -6.90 -27.52 -9.15
C ARG A 335 -6.93 -26.07 -9.63
N ASP A 336 -7.74 -25.21 -8.99
CA ASP A 336 -7.72 -23.77 -9.23
C ASP A 336 -6.59 -23.17 -8.39
N GLY A 337 -5.45 -22.94 -9.03
CA GLY A 337 -4.32 -22.25 -8.44
C GLY A 337 -4.69 -20.87 -7.89
N LEU A 338 -3.90 -20.41 -6.92
CA LEU A 338 -4.10 -19.18 -6.14
C LEU A 338 -4.10 -17.88 -6.97
N GLY A 339 -3.58 -17.94 -8.19
CA GLY A 339 -3.51 -16.80 -9.10
C GLY A 339 -2.78 -17.15 -10.39
N TRP A 340 -2.51 -16.14 -11.21
CA TRP A 340 -1.78 -16.27 -12.47
C TRP A 340 -0.71 -15.18 -12.59
N ILE A 341 0.28 -15.44 -13.43
CA ILE A 341 1.24 -14.40 -13.86
C ILE A 341 0.68 -13.65 -15.06
N SER A 342 1.00 -12.36 -15.15
CA SER A 342 0.64 -11.53 -16.29
C SER A 342 1.81 -10.68 -16.75
N ASP A 343 1.72 -10.17 -17.97
CA ASP A 343 2.61 -9.13 -18.45
C ASP A 343 2.38 -7.80 -17.67
N PRO A 344 3.21 -6.76 -17.88
CA PRO A 344 3.01 -5.46 -17.24
C PRO A 344 1.65 -4.78 -17.51
N HIS A 345 0.88 -5.26 -18.49
CA HIS A 345 -0.44 -4.76 -18.87
C HIS A 345 -1.58 -5.61 -18.29
N GLY A 346 -1.29 -6.64 -17.50
CA GLY A 346 -2.28 -7.51 -16.88
C GLY A 346 -2.80 -8.64 -17.79
N ILE A 347 -2.17 -8.88 -18.94
CA ILE A 347 -2.55 -9.96 -19.85
C ILE A 347 -1.93 -11.29 -19.35
N PRO A 348 -2.72 -12.35 -19.13
CA PRO A 348 -2.25 -13.64 -18.59
C PRO A 348 -1.54 -14.51 -19.66
N CYS A 349 -0.62 -13.92 -20.41
CA CYS A 349 0.10 -14.52 -21.53
C CYS A 349 1.40 -13.74 -21.70
N VAL A 350 2.46 -14.21 -21.06
CA VAL A 350 3.78 -13.55 -21.08
C VAL A 350 4.47 -13.94 -22.38
N SER A 351 4.66 -12.96 -23.28
CA SER A 351 5.28 -13.17 -24.59
C SER A 351 6.65 -13.83 -24.49
N GLY A 352 6.95 -14.75 -25.41
CA GLY A 352 8.22 -15.45 -25.45
C GLY A 352 8.57 -15.98 -26.84
N GLU A 353 9.64 -16.76 -26.92
CA GLU A 353 10.08 -17.38 -28.16
C GLU A 353 9.63 -18.83 -28.25
N ARG A 354 9.07 -19.22 -29.40
CA ARG A 354 8.73 -20.61 -29.68
C ARG A 354 9.99 -21.39 -30.04
N ARG A 355 10.22 -22.49 -29.34
CA ARG A 355 11.23 -23.49 -29.68
C ARG A 355 10.51 -24.82 -29.96
N SER A 356 10.69 -25.37 -31.16
CA SER A 356 10.14 -26.68 -31.53
C SER A 356 11.28 -27.61 -31.92
N ASN A 357 11.19 -28.85 -31.44
CA ASN A 357 12.04 -29.96 -31.83
C ASN A 357 11.40 -30.81 -32.95
N ALA A 358 10.21 -30.45 -33.43
CA ALA A 358 9.61 -31.06 -34.60
C ALA A 358 10.26 -30.47 -35.86
N GLN A 359 10.95 -31.34 -36.61
CA GLN A 359 11.43 -31.03 -37.97
C GLN A 359 10.32 -31.17 -38.99
#